data_AF-A0A6N9CJB6-F1
#
_entry.id   AF-A0A6N9CJB6-F1
#
_cell.length_a   1.000
_cell.length_b   1.000
_cell.length_c   1.000
_cell.angle_alpha   90.00
_cell.angle_beta   90.00
_cell.angle_gamma   90.00
#
_symmetry.space_group_name_H-M   'P 1'
#
loop_
_entity.id
_entity.type
_entity.pdbx_description
1 polymer ?
#
loop_
_entity_poly.entity_id
_entity_poly.type
_entity_poly.pdbx_seq_one_letter_code
_entity_poly.pdbx_strand_id
1 'polypeptide(L)'
;MMVIKPIRIHDARALSQAPTVKRKGFELVDAPLDIEYGDHDSISRFYRHCSELVMEATGCLSARTMQHEFRVGAPVLPGGAGIYAESAHADLTPYFEDVLAVPDGRHFGVYNVWRSTDPKRAVESKPLALCDCSTVSPGEMISSDGWRLTEPSTRMVLYRLVHGTAQCWYYFPAMEPGEALIFRQYDSRIENPAGRVTFHTAFNDPTTREDARSRRSIEARVLAVFAEDDPAGRKSRYQAEIPALYPDGSVSTWRYEEMTDWGASGKHCRPA
;
A
#
# COMPACT_ATOMS: atom_id res chain seq x y z
N MET A 1 15.74 -24.01 4.01
CA MET A 1 16.37 -23.70 2.71
C MET A 1 15.45 -22.76 1.96
N MET A 2 15.84 -21.50 1.76
CA MET A 2 15.07 -20.59 0.89
C MET A 2 15.20 -21.09 -0.55
N VAL A 3 14.07 -21.26 -1.23
CA VAL A 3 14.02 -21.58 -2.65
C VAL A 3 13.55 -20.34 -3.40
N ILE A 4 14.39 -19.84 -4.30
CA ILE A 4 14.02 -18.74 -5.19
C ILE A 4 13.33 -19.36 -6.41
N LYS A 5 12.06 -19.02 -6.63
CA LYS A 5 11.32 -19.40 -7.84
C LYS A 5 10.98 -18.14 -8.63
N PRO A 6 11.23 -18.11 -9.95
CA PRO A 6 10.72 -17.03 -10.78
C PRO A 6 9.19 -17.09 -10.78
N ILE A 7 8.55 -15.94 -10.58
CA ILE A 7 7.11 -15.78 -10.75
C ILE A 7 6.82 -15.11 -12.09
N ARG A 8 5.69 -15.45 -12.70
CA ARG A 8 5.22 -14.76 -13.89
C ARG A 8 4.43 -13.52 -13.47
N ILE A 9 4.77 -12.38 -14.03
CA ILE A 9 4.06 -11.12 -13.86
C ILE A 9 3.50 -10.74 -15.23
N HIS A 10 2.21 -10.45 -15.28
CA HIS A 10 1.47 -10.20 -16.52
C HIS A 10 1.26 -8.70 -16.74
N ASP A 11 1.31 -8.26 -18.00
CA ASP A 11 0.87 -6.91 -18.36
C ASP A 11 -0.65 -6.78 -18.13
N ALA A 12 -1.04 -5.92 -17.17
CA ALA A 12 -2.43 -5.65 -16.84
C ALA A 12 -3.17 -4.91 -17.96
N ARG A 13 -2.48 -4.17 -18.83
CA ARG A 13 -3.08 -3.47 -19.98
C ARG A 13 -3.58 -4.46 -21.04
N ALA A 14 -3.01 -5.67 -21.07
CA ALA A 14 -3.41 -6.73 -22.00
C ALA A 14 -4.62 -7.56 -21.51
N LEU A 15 -5.15 -7.27 -20.33
CA LEU A 15 -6.35 -7.93 -19.82
C LEU A 15 -7.58 -7.55 -20.64
N SER A 16 -8.44 -8.53 -20.93
CA SER A 16 -9.73 -8.28 -21.61
C SER A 16 -10.68 -7.37 -20.82
N GLN A 17 -10.50 -7.34 -19.49
CA GLN A 17 -11.19 -6.44 -18.60
C GLN A 17 -10.16 -5.82 -17.65
N ALA A 18 -10.12 -4.49 -17.60
CA ALA A 18 -9.24 -3.76 -16.70
C ALA A 18 -9.45 -4.20 -15.24
N PRO A 19 -8.39 -4.32 -14.44
CA PRO A 19 -8.51 -4.61 -13.01
C PRO A 19 -9.19 -3.42 -12.30
N THR A 20 -9.97 -3.71 -11.27
CA THR A 20 -10.53 -2.67 -10.40
C THR A 20 -10.21 -2.99 -8.95
N VAL A 21 -10.21 -1.95 -8.11
CA VAL A 21 -10.01 -2.08 -6.66
C VAL A 21 -10.99 -3.11 -6.06
N LYS A 22 -12.24 -3.11 -6.53
CA LYS A 22 -13.27 -4.04 -6.06
C LYS A 22 -12.98 -5.50 -6.44
N ARG A 23 -12.49 -5.77 -7.65
CA ARG A 23 -12.31 -7.15 -8.15
C ARG A 23 -10.97 -7.78 -7.79
N LYS A 24 -9.88 -7.04 -8.01
CA LYS A 24 -8.50 -7.56 -7.91
C LYS A 24 -7.67 -6.87 -6.83
N GLY A 25 -8.23 -5.86 -6.17
CA GLY A 25 -7.55 -5.07 -5.14
C GLY A 25 -6.84 -3.82 -5.67
N PHE A 26 -6.69 -3.69 -7.00
CA PHE A 26 -5.98 -2.57 -7.63
C PHE A 26 -6.62 -2.10 -8.94
N GLU A 27 -6.31 -0.88 -9.33
CA GLU A 27 -6.83 -0.19 -10.51
C GLU A 27 -5.82 0.84 -11.02
N LEU A 28 -5.73 0.98 -12.35
CA LEU A 28 -5.00 2.06 -13.00
C LEU A 28 -6.01 3.07 -13.53
N VAL A 29 -5.82 4.34 -13.22
CA VAL A 29 -6.69 5.45 -13.63
C VAL A 29 -5.91 6.50 -14.39
N ASP A 30 -6.58 7.15 -15.35
CA ASP A 30 -6.12 8.42 -15.92
C ASP A 30 -6.40 9.52 -14.89
N ALA A 31 -5.32 10.12 -14.38
CA ALA A 31 -5.32 11.01 -13.23
C ALA A 31 -4.31 12.16 -13.44
N PRO A 32 -4.47 12.99 -14.49
CA PRO A 32 -3.55 14.07 -14.77
C PRO A 32 -3.50 15.05 -13.58
N LEU A 33 -2.28 15.36 -13.14
CA LEU A 33 -2.04 16.30 -12.05
C LEU A 33 -0.77 17.11 -12.35
N ASP A 34 -0.97 18.40 -12.58
CA ASP A 34 0.13 19.33 -12.84
C ASP A 34 0.57 20.02 -11.56
N ILE A 35 1.59 19.43 -10.93
CA ILE A 35 2.24 19.92 -9.70
C ILE A 35 3.75 19.66 -9.73
N GLU A 36 4.49 20.46 -8.96
CA GLU A 36 5.89 20.20 -8.65
C GLU A 36 6.01 19.61 -7.24
N TYR A 37 6.48 18.36 -7.14
CA TYR A 37 6.57 17.63 -5.87
C TYR A 37 7.62 18.16 -4.86
N GLY A 38 8.22 19.33 -5.13
CA GLY A 38 9.20 19.98 -4.27
C GLY A 38 8.64 21.08 -3.36
N ASP A 39 7.36 21.46 -3.53
CA ASP A 39 6.73 22.56 -2.79
C ASP A 39 5.55 22.09 -1.91
N HIS A 40 5.34 22.75 -0.77
CA HIS A 40 4.35 22.34 0.23
C HIS A 40 2.90 22.47 -0.28
N ASP A 41 2.58 23.56 -0.97
CA ASP A 41 1.22 23.78 -1.50
C ASP A 41 0.88 22.75 -2.58
N SER A 42 1.89 22.33 -3.35
CA SER A 42 1.78 21.27 -4.35
C SER A 42 1.42 19.92 -3.72
N ILE A 43 1.97 19.57 -2.56
CA ILE A 43 1.63 18.33 -1.84
C ILE A 43 0.19 18.38 -1.30
N SER A 44 -0.29 19.53 -0.87
CA SER A 44 -1.70 19.67 -0.44
C SER A 44 -2.67 19.43 -1.60
N ARG A 45 -2.34 19.90 -2.81
CA ARG A 45 -3.11 19.60 -4.03
C ARG A 45 -3.07 18.10 -4.37
N PHE A 46 -1.91 17.46 -4.26
CA PHE A 46 -1.76 16.01 -4.41
C PHE A 46 -2.66 15.24 -3.45
N TYR A 47 -2.67 15.59 -2.17
CA TYR A 47 -3.49 14.92 -1.16
C TYR A 47 -4.98 15.00 -1.43
N ARG A 48 -5.46 16.17 -1.89
CA ARG A 48 -6.86 16.35 -2.27
C ARG A 48 -7.20 15.46 -3.46
N HIS A 49 -6.35 15.49 -4.48
CA HIS A 49 -6.54 14.67 -5.68
C HIS A 49 -6.56 13.16 -5.35
N CYS A 50 -5.64 12.67 -4.51
CA CYS A 50 -5.67 11.27 -4.06
C CYS A 50 -6.96 10.92 -3.30
N SER A 51 -7.49 11.84 -2.50
CA SER A 51 -8.74 11.62 -1.76
C SER A 51 -9.93 11.53 -2.72
N GLU A 52 -9.99 12.40 -3.74
CA GLU A 52 -11.01 12.36 -4.80
C GLU A 52 -10.97 11.05 -5.58
N LEU A 53 -9.78 10.61 -6.03
CA LEU A 53 -9.60 9.34 -6.74
C LEU A 53 -10.08 8.13 -5.91
N VAL A 54 -9.79 8.11 -4.62
CA VAL A 54 -10.22 7.02 -3.74
C VAL A 54 -11.73 7.08 -3.49
N MET A 55 -12.33 8.27 -3.37
CA MET A 55 -13.79 8.39 -3.28
C MET A 55 -14.47 7.85 -4.54
N GLU A 56 -13.96 8.18 -5.72
CA GLU A 56 -14.49 7.69 -7.00
C GLU A 56 -14.35 6.17 -7.11
N ALA A 57 -13.17 5.62 -6.82
CA ALA A 57 -12.89 4.19 -6.96
C ALA A 57 -13.66 3.30 -5.97
N THR A 58 -14.04 3.85 -4.80
CA THR A 58 -14.58 3.04 -3.69
C THR A 58 -16.03 3.36 -3.33
N GLY A 59 -16.55 4.52 -3.74
CA GLY A 59 -17.86 5.04 -3.33
C GLY A 59 -17.95 5.38 -1.85
N CYS A 60 -16.83 5.67 -1.18
CA CYS A 60 -16.82 6.00 0.24
C CYS A 60 -17.48 7.37 0.52
N LEU A 61 -17.95 7.55 1.75
CA LEU A 61 -18.61 8.78 2.20
C LEU A 61 -17.62 9.95 2.29
N SER A 62 -16.41 9.69 2.78
CA SER A 62 -15.32 10.66 2.81
C SER A 62 -13.97 9.98 2.69
N ALA A 63 -12.98 10.73 2.21
CA ALA A 63 -11.59 10.26 2.16
C ALA A 63 -10.63 11.36 2.61
N ARG A 64 -9.52 10.96 3.24
CA ARG A 64 -8.45 11.87 3.66
C ARG A 64 -7.09 11.19 3.54
N THR A 65 -6.14 11.87 2.88
CA THR A 65 -4.74 11.45 2.88
C THR A 65 -4.13 11.58 4.27
N MET A 66 -3.49 10.50 4.75
CA MET A 66 -2.86 10.41 6.07
C MET A 66 -1.37 10.76 6.02
N GLN A 67 -0.68 10.28 4.99
CA GLN A 67 0.77 10.42 4.80
C GLN A 67 1.14 10.12 3.35
N HIS A 68 2.39 10.42 2.97
CA HIS A 68 2.99 9.94 1.73
C HIS A 68 4.42 9.48 1.92
N GLU A 69 4.92 8.72 0.96
CA GLU A 69 6.33 8.29 0.86
C GLU A 69 6.88 8.56 -0.53
N PHE A 70 8.12 9.05 -0.60
CA PHE A 70 8.86 9.20 -1.85
C PHE A 70 9.86 8.06 -2.02
N ARG A 71 9.99 7.55 -3.25
CA ARG A 71 11.01 6.54 -3.59
C ARG A 71 11.77 6.95 -4.85
N VAL A 72 13.09 6.83 -4.79
CA VAL A 72 14.03 7.17 -5.88
C VAL A 72 15.07 6.07 -6.15
N GLY A 73 14.98 4.96 -5.42
CA GLY A 73 15.88 3.80 -5.57
C GLY A 73 17.19 3.90 -4.81
N ALA A 74 17.33 4.90 -3.93
CA ALA A 74 18.49 5.11 -3.08
C ALA A 74 18.04 5.66 -1.71
N PRO A 75 18.82 5.45 -0.63
CA PRO A 75 18.53 6.08 0.65
C PRO A 75 18.47 7.60 0.49
N VAL A 76 17.38 8.21 0.97
CA VAL A 76 17.24 9.66 1.09
C VAL A 76 17.34 10.00 2.57
N LEU A 77 18.20 10.96 2.92
CA LEU A 77 18.41 11.39 4.30
C LEU A 77 17.63 12.67 4.61
N PRO A 78 17.20 12.89 5.87
CA PRO A 78 17.26 11.93 6.99
C PRO A 78 16.19 10.82 6.85
N GLY A 79 16.48 9.60 7.31
CA GLY A 79 15.48 8.53 7.44
C GLY A 79 15.45 7.43 6.36
N GLY A 80 16.35 7.40 5.38
CA GLY A 80 16.58 6.22 4.51
C GLY A 80 15.41 5.74 3.62
N ALA A 81 14.26 6.44 3.60
CA ALA A 81 12.99 5.98 3.04
C ALA A 81 12.89 5.97 1.50
N GLY A 82 13.99 6.19 0.77
CA GLY A 82 13.99 6.30 -0.69
C GLY A 82 14.22 5.00 -1.47
N ILE A 83 14.53 3.90 -0.79
CA ILE A 83 14.80 2.58 -1.41
C ILE A 83 13.49 1.95 -1.90
N TYR A 84 13.52 1.13 -2.95
CA TYR A 84 12.33 0.39 -3.38
C TYR A 84 12.03 -0.82 -2.49
N ALA A 85 10.76 -1.14 -2.31
CA ALA A 85 10.34 -2.34 -1.60
C ALA A 85 10.36 -3.58 -2.52
N GLU A 86 11.47 -4.31 -2.50
CA GLU A 86 11.73 -5.48 -3.38
C GLU A 86 11.37 -6.82 -2.73
N SER A 87 10.51 -6.79 -1.72
CA SER A 87 9.91 -7.98 -1.13
C SER A 87 8.39 -7.82 -1.10
N ALA A 88 7.67 -8.83 -1.58
CA ALA A 88 6.21 -8.83 -1.59
C ALA A 88 5.64 -8.55 -0.20
N HIS A 89 4.83 -7.51 -0.09
CA HIS A 89 4.24 -7.09 1.17
C HIS A 89 2.89 -6.39 0.97
N ALA A 90 2.12 -6.33 2.05
CA ALA A 90 1.08 -5.35 2.25
C ALA A 90 1.38 -4.60 3.55
N ASP A 91 1.21 -3.27 3.54
CA ASP A 91 1.65 -2.35 4.59
C ASP A 91 0.89 -2.54 5.90
N LEU A 92 -0.39 -2.95 5.80
CA LEU A 92 -1.32 -2.96 6.91
C LEU A 92 -1.83 -4.37 7.21
N THR A 93 -2.12 -4.55 8.49
CA THR A 93 -2.78 -5.72 9.06
C THR A 93 -3.92 -5.22 9.94
N PRO A 94 -4.81 -6.10 10.47
CA PRO A 94 -5.82 -5.69 11.46
C PRO A 94 -5.26 -5.00 12.71
N TYR A 95 -3.94 -5.05 12.92
CA TYR A 95 -3.28 -4.32 13.98
C TYR A 95 -3.43 -2.80 13.82
N PHE A 96 -3.52 -2.31 12.59
CA PHE A 96 -3.69 -0.89 12.29
C PHE A 96 -4.96 -0.29 12.91
N GLU A 97 -5.96 -1.12 13.24
CA GLU A 97 -7.20 -0.66 13.87
C GLU A 97 -7.02 -0.18 15.33
N ASP A 98 -5.91 -0.52 16.00
CA ASP A 98 -5.62 0.00 17.35
C ASP A 98 -5.03 1.40 17.33
N VAL A 99 -4.44 1.81 16.22
CA VAL A 99 -3.84 3.15 16.07
C VAL A 99 -4.69 4.12 15.27
N LEU A 100 -5.69 3.60 14.55
CA LEU A 100 -6.56 4.40 13.72
C LEU A 100 -7.80 4.80 14.49
N ALA A 101 -7.97 6.11 14.69
CA ALA A 101 -9.25 6.67 15.12
C ALA A 101 -10.18 6.81 13.91
N VAL A 102 -11.17 5.92 13.80
CA VAL A 102 -12.22 6.01 12.79
C VAL A 102 -13.43 6.71 13.40
N PRO A 103 -13.91 7.83 12.83
CA PRO A 103 -15.10 8.49 13.31
C PRO A 103 -16.34 7.59 13.28
N ASP A 104 -17.22 7.76 14.25
CA ASP A 104 -18.61 7.29 14.24
C ASP A 104 -18.83 5.78 14.13
N GLY A 105 -17.82 4.94 14.39
CA GLY A 105 -17.97 3.48 14.35
C GLY A 105 -18.38 2.95 12.97
N ARG A 106 -17.94 3.62 11.91
CA ARG A 106 -18.22 3.23 10.52
C ARG A 106 -17.17 2.26 9.98
N HIS A 107 -17.54 1.51 8.95
CA HIS A 107 -16.56 0.83 8.14
C HIS A 107 -15.56 1.83 7.52
N PHE A 108 -14.34 1.38 7.30
CA PHE A 108 -13.27 2.19 6.73
C PHE A 108 -12.36 1.34 5.86
N GLY A 109 -11.58 1.99 5.02
CA GLY A 109 -10.51 1.36 4.24
C GLY A 109 -9.30 2.26 4.16
N VAL A 110 -8.17 1.67 3.79
CA VAL A 110 -6.96 2.40 3.47
C VAL A 110 -6.51 1.99 2.09
N TYR A 111 -6.28 2.99 1.24
CA TYR A 111 -5.90 2.81 -0.16
C TYR A 111 -4.63 3.59 -0.43
N ASN A 112 -3.69 2.94 -1.10
CA ASN A 112 -2.50 3.62 -1.60
C ASN A 112 -2.81 4.18 -2.99
N VAL A 113 -2.40 5.42 -3.23
CA VAL A 113 -2.37 6.05 -4.55
C VAL A 113 -0.91 6.27 -4.92
N TRP A 114 -0.43 5.50 -5.89
CA TRP A 114 0.96 5.49 -6.34
C TRP A 114 1.08 6.06 -7.74
N ARG A 115 2.06 6.94 -7.98
CA ARG A 115 2.37 7.48 -9.31
C ARG A 115 3.82 7.88 -9.47
N SER A 116 4.23 8.08 -10.72
CA SER A 116 5.50 8.72 -11.06
C SER A 116 5.51 10.18 -10.60
N THR A 117 6.66 10.68 -10.16
CA THR A 117 6.89 12.11 -9.91
C THR A 117 7.68 12.78 -11.03
N ASP A 118 8.09 12.04 -12.07
CA ASP A 118 8.66 12.63 -13.29
C ASP A 118 7.51 13.12 -14.19
N PRO A 119 7.39 14.42 -14.46
CA PRO A 119 6.26 14.97 -15.23
C PRO A 119 6.38 14.74 -16.75
N LYS A 120 7.51 14.21 -17.23
CA LYS A 120 7.83 14.15 -18.67
C LYS A 120 8.06 12.74 -19.19
N ARG A 121 8.20 11.76 -18.30
CA ARG A 121 8.65 10.42 -18.68
C ARG A 121 7.81 9.35 -18.02
N ALA A 122 7.53 8.31 -18.80
CA ALA A 122 7.02 7.07 -18.29
C ALA A 122 8.00 6.41 -17.31
N VAL A 123 7.49 5.48 -16.51
CA VAL A 123 8.30 4.62 -15.66
C VAL A 123 9.13 3.67 -16.52
N GLU A 124 10.45 3.88 -16.57
CA GLU A 124 11.39 3.10 -17.38
C GLU A 124 11.99 1.89 -16.64
N SER A 125 12.04 1.92 -15.30
CA SER A 125 12.65 0.85 -14.51
C SER A 125 11.93 0.63 -13.18
N LYS A 126 12.12 -0.58 -12.65
CA LYS A 126 11.58 -1.02 -11.35
C LYS A 126 10.05 -0.80 -11.25
N PRO A 127 9.22 -1.26 -12.19
CA PRO A 127 7.78 -1.09 -12.07
C PRO A 127 7.20 -1.75 -10.80
N LEU A 128 5.96 -1.40 -10.48
CA LEU A 128 5.23 -1.97 -9.35
C LEU A 128 4.42 -3.19 -9.81
N ALA A 129 4.73 -4.35 -9.26
CA ALA A 129 3.91 -5.55 -9.39
C ALA A 129 2.85 -5.58 -8.28
N LEU A 130 1.63 -5.96 -8.64
CA LEU A 130 0.49 -6.13 -7.73
C LEU A 130 -0.07 -7.54 -7.88
N CYS A 131 -0.30 -8.21 -6.76
CA CYS A 131 -0.92 -9.53 -6.73
C CYS A 131 -2.45 -9.38 -6.70
N ASP A 132 -3.15 -10.11 -7.56
CA ASP A 132 -4.61 -10.20 -7.52
C ASP A 132 -5.05 -10.83 -6.20
N CYS A 133 -5.68 -10.02 -5.35
CA CYS A 133 -6.09 -10.43 -4.01
C CYS A 133 -7.04 -11.63 -4.02
N SER A 134 -7.78 -11.87 -5.11
CA SER A 134 -8.68 -13.04 -5.25
C SER A 134 -7.94 -14.37 -5.47
N THR A 135 -6.65 -14.31 -5.77
CA THR A 135 -5.81 -15.49 -6.04
C THR A 135 -4.89 -15.87 -4.87
N VAL A 136 -4.91 -15.07 -3.80
CA VAL A 136 -4.10 -15.28 -2.59
C VAL A 136 -4.87 -16.13 -1.59
N SER A 137 -4.19 -17.13 -1.02
CA SER A 137 -4.72 -17.88 0.12
C SER A 137 -4.32 -17.21 1.44
N PRO A 138 -5.21 -17.12 2.46
CA PRO A 138 -4.84 -16.58 3.77
C PRO A 138 -3.64 -17.29 4.41
N GLY A 139 -3.44 -18.59 4.15
CA GLY A 139 -2.29 -19.34 4.65
C GLY A 139 -0.93 -18.95 4.03
N GLU A 140 -0.94 -18.13 2.98
CA GLU A 140 0.26 -17.61 2.33
C GLU A 140 0.70 -16.26 2.94
N MET A 141 -0.13 -15.67 3.80
CA MET A 141 0.10 -14.37 4.41
C MET A 141 0.81 -14.53 5.75
N ILE A 142 1.97 -13.89 5.90
CA ILE A 142 2.79 -13.98 7.11
C ILE A 142 2.88 -12.59 7.75
N SER A 143 2.33 -12.44 8.94
CA SER A 143 2.56 -11.22 9.74
C SER A 143 4.04 -11.09 10.07
N SER A 144 4.58 -9.88 9.89
CA SER A 144 6.00 -9.60 10.08
C SER A 144 6.19 -8.23 10.72
N ASP A 145 7.27 -8.11 11.46
CA ASP A 145 7.78 -6.81 11.88
C ASP A 145 8.26 -6.00 10.69
N GLY A 146 7.87 -4.72 10.69
CA GLY A 146 8.45 -3.66 9.90
C GLY A 146 8.96 -2.56 10.83
N TRP A 147 9.90 -1.77 10.35
CA TRP A 147 10.45 -0.65 11.11
C TRP A 147 10.47 0.59 10.23
N ARG A 148 9.82 1.66 10.70
CA ARG A 148 10.05 2.99 10.17
C ARG A 148 11.38 3.49 10.69
N LEU A 149 12.14 4.09 9.79
CA LEU A 149 13.41 4.74 10.09
C LEU A 149 13.17 6.18 10.60
N THR A 150 12.22 6.33 11.52
CA THR A 150 11.95 7.55 12.30
C THR A 150 12.87 7.58 13.52
N GLU A 151 12.92 8.72 14.23
CA GLU A 151 13.62 8.83 15.51
C GLU A 151 12.60 9.25 16.61
N PRO A 152 12.25 8.36 17.56
CA PRO A 152 12.66 6.96 17.65
C PRO A 152 12.05 6.09 16.54
N SER A 153 12.65 4.94 16.26
CA SER A 153 12.16 4.01 15.22
C SER A 153 10.78 3.47 15.61
N THR A 154 9.79 3.68 14.74
CA THR A 154 8.43 3.16 14.96
C THR A 154 8.31 1.75 14.38
N ARG A 155 7.98 0.77 15.23
CA ARG A 155 7.64 -0.58 14.79
C ARG A 155 6.30 -0.57 14.06
N MET A 156 6.17 -1.42 13.04
CA MET A 156 4.96 -1.66 12.27
C MET A 156 4.71 -3.16 12.18
N VAL A 157 3.45 -3.54 11.97
CA VAL A 157 3.07 -4.92 11.66
C VAL A 157 2.51 -4.95 10.25
N LEU A 158 3.24 -5.59 9.33
CA LEU A 158 2.91 -5.72 7.91
C LEU A 158 2.70 -7.19 7.55
N TYR A 159 2.12 -7.46 6.37
CA TYR A 159 2.13 -8.81 5.81
C TYR A 159 3.29 -8.98 4.83
N ARG A 160 3.98 -10.12 4.92
CA ARG A 160 4.77 -10.72 3.84
C ARG A 160 3.93 -11.77 3.13
N LEU A 161 4.26 -12.03 1.86
CA LEU A 161 3.62 -13.09 1.09
C LEU A 161 4.63 -14.19 0.76
N VAL A 162 4.30 -15.43 1.12
CA VAL A 162 5.03 -16.59 0.63
C VAL A 162 4.50 -17.03 -0.74
N HIS A 163 5.35 -17.66 -1.53
CA HIS A 163 5.00 -18.10 -2.88
C HIS A 163 3.85 -19.11 -2.88
N GLY A 164 2.78 -18.77 -3.61
CA GLY A 164 1.65 -19.63 -3.91
C GLY A 164 1.52 -19.89 -5.41
N THR A 165 1.18 -21.11 -5.82
CA THR A 165 1.09 -21.47 -7.24
C THR A 165 -0.13 -20.89 -7.95
N ALA A 166 -1.15 -20.46 -7.21
CA ALA A 166 -2.35 -19.85 -7.75
C ALA A 166 -2.22 -18.32 -7.93
N GLN A 167 -1.21 -17.72 -7.29
CA GLN A 167 -1.02 -16.27 -7.26
C GLN A 167 -0.83 -15.71 -8.67
N CYS A 168 -1.66 -14.73 -9.02
CA CYS A 168 -1.58 -14.03 -10.29
C CYS A 168 -1.05 -12.62 -10.06
N TRP A 169 0.12 -12.32 -10.62
CA TRP A 169 0.78 -11.03 -10.49
C TRP A 169 0.66 -10.20 -11.76
N TYR A 170 0.47 -8.90 -11.59
CA TYR A 170 0.26 -7.97 -12.68
C TYR A 170 1.10 -6.71 -12.50
N TYR A 171 1.42 -6.04 -13.61
CA TYR A 171 2.02 -4.71 -13.60
C TYR A 171 1.53 -3.92 -14.81
N PHE A 172 1.82 -2.61 -14.82
CA PHE A 172 1.51 -1.74 -15.93
C PHE A 172 2.83 -1.22 -16.52
N PRO A 173 3.27 -1.75 -17.68
CA PRO A 173 4.50 -1.29 -18.32
C PRO A 173 4.37 0.17 -18.75
N ALA A 174 5.49 0.89 -18.70
CA ALA A 174 5.60 2.28 -19.12
C ALA A 174 4.45 3.17 -18.60
N MET A 175 4.18 3.13 -17.29
CA MET A 175 3.20 4.03 -16.69
C MET A 175 3.58 5.49 -16.94
N GLU A 176 2.67 6.23 -17.57
CA GLU A 176 2.84 7.63 -17.96
C GLU A 176 2.62 8.58 -16.78
N PRO A 177 3.16 9.82 -16.82
CA PRO A 177 3.01 10.81 -15.75
C PRO A 177 1.56 11.13 -15.39
N GLY A 178 0.64 11.02 -16.36
CA GLY A 178 -0.79 11.25 -16.18
C GLY A 178 -1.51 10.11 -15.47
N GLU A 179 -0.89 8.97 -15.24
CA GLU A 179 -1.55 7.79 -14.67
C GLU A 179 -1.27 7.65 -13.17
N ALA A 180 -2.23 7.08 -12.44
CA ALA A 180 -2.08 6.70 -11.04
C ALA A 180 -2.60 5.29 -10.78
N LEU A 181 -1.90 4.55 -9.91
CA LEU A 181 -2.34 3.26 -9.39
C LEU A 181 -3.02 3.45 -8.05
N ILE A 182 -4.24 2.92 -7.94
CA ILE A 182 -4.97 2.82 -6.67
C ILE A 182 -4.97 1.37 -6.24
N PHE A 183 -4.55 1.07 -5.01
CA PHE A 183 -4.59 -0.30 -4.52
C PHE A 183 -4.88 -0.37 -3.02
N ARG A 184 -5.64 -1.40 -2.63
CA ARG A 184 -6.14 -1.59 -1.27
C ARG A 184 -5.00 -2.02 -0.34
N GLN A 185 -4.85 -1.32 0.78
CA GLN A 185 -4.03 -1.77 1.92
C GLN A 185 -4.87 -2.29 3.07
N TYR A 186 -6.12 -1.84 3.20
CA TYR A 186 -7.08 -2.40 4.14
C TYR A 186 -8.51 -2.06 3.70
N ASP A 187 -9.49 -2.93 3.94
CA ASP A 187 -10.92 -2.59 3.85
C ASP A 187 -11.68 -3.40 4.89
N SER A 188 -12.20 -2.71 5.90
CA SER A 188 -12.85 -3.37 7.02
C SER A 188 -14.19 -4.02 6.65
N ARG A 189 -14.73 -3.80 5.45
CA ARG A 189 -15.95 -4.46 4.95
C ARG A 189 -15.68 -5.88 4.45
N ILE A 190 -14.41 -6.27 4.29
CA ILE A 190 -14.02 -7.53 3.66
C ILE A 190 -13.64 -8.57 4.72
N GLU A 191 -14.46 -9.62 4.86
CA GLU A 191 -14.23 -10.69 5.84
C GLU A 191 -12.99 -11.53 5.51
N ASN A 192 -12.78 -11.90 4.23
CA ASN A 192 -11.63 -12.71 3.84
C ASN A 192 -10.31 -11.93 4.01
N PRO A 193 -9.35 -12.40 4.84
CA PRO A 193 -8.07 -11.72 5.07
C PRO A 193 -7.31 -11.38 3.78
N ALA A 194 -7.28 -12.32 2.82
CA ALA A 194 -6.57 -12.13 1.56
C ALA A 194 -7.18 -11.03 0.69
N GLY A 195 -8.50 -10.80 0.78
CA GLY A 195 -9.19 -9.76 0.04
C GLY A 195 -9.08 -8.36 0.65
N ARG A 196 -8.68 -8.26 1.93
CA ARG A 196 -8.53 -6.96 2.63
C ARG A 196 -7.34 -6.15 2.14
N VAL A 197 -6.35 -6.80 1.53
CA VAL A 197 -5.08 -6.18 1.18
C VAL A 197 -4.66 -6.53 -0.23
N THR A 198 -3.78 -5.72 -0.82
CA THR A 198 -3.15 -5.98 -2.11
C THR A 198 -1.65 -6.06 -1.90
N PHE A 199 -1.10 -7.25 -2.11
CA PHE A 199 0.34 -7.46 -2.05
C PHE A 199 1.02 -6.80 -3.24
N HIS A 200 2.12 -6.11 -2.98
CA HIS A 200 2.84 -5.40 -4.00
C HIS A 200 4.35 -5.43 -3.77
N THR A 201 5.11 -5.20 -4.82
CA THR A 201 6.57 -5.11 -4.77
C THR A 201 7.13 -4.43 -6.01
N ALA A 202 8.25 -3.73 -5.87
CA ALA A 202 9.07 -3.36 -7.01
C ALA A 202 9.85 -4.58 -7.49
N PHE A 203 10.02 -4.74 -8.80
CA PHE A 203 10.77 -5.87 -9.36
C PHE A 203 11.70 -5.44 -10.50
N ASN A 204 12.66 -6.30 -10.82
CA ASN A 204 13.51 -6.13 -12.00
C ASN A 204 12.76 -6.68 -13.22
N ASP A 205 12.23 -5.79 -14.05
CA ASP A 205 11.65 -6.19 -15.33
C ASP A 205 12.79 -6.60 -16.28
N PRO A 206 12.83 -7.86 -16.77
CA PRO A 206 13.90 -8.34 -17.65
C PRO A 206 13.93 -7.63 -19.01
N THR A 207 12.89 -6.87 -19.35
CA THR A 207 12.82 -6.05 -20.57
C THR A 207 13.32 -4.62 -20.38
N THR A 208 13.69 -4.24 -19.14
CA THR A 208 14.28 -2.92 -18.83
C THR A 208 15.56 -2.71 -19.65
N ARG A 209 15.64 -1.57 -20.34
CA ARG A 209 16.84 -1.18 -21.08
C ARG A 209 18.02 -0.93 -20.13
N GLU A 210 19.24 -1.18 -20.61
CA GLU A 210 20.47 -0.97 -19.82
C GLU A 210 20.66 0.50 -19.41
N ASP A 211 20.22 1.46 -20.23
CA ASP A 211 20.30 2.90 -19.96
C ASP A 211 19.03 3.48 -19.33
N ALA A 212 18.09 2.63 -18.90
CA ALA A 212 16.84 3.06 -18.26
C ALA A 212 17.13 3.83 -16.97
N ARG A 213 16.45 4.96 -16.78
CA ARG A 213 16.61 5.76 -15.57
C ARG A 213 15.89 5.10 -14.39
N SER A 214 16.47 5.23 -13.20
CA SER A 214 15.76 4.93 -11.94
C SER A 214 14.47 5.75 -11.87
N ARG A 215 13.33 5.08 -11.62
CA ARG A 215 12.06 5.77 -11.43
C ARG A 215 12.09 6.71 -10.22
N ARG A 216 11.20 7.70 -10.23
CA ARG A 216 10.88 8.49 -9.04
C ARG A 216 9.39 8.41 -8.82
N SER A 217 8.96 8.09 -7.62
CA SER A 217 7.55 7.88 -7.33
C SER A 217 7.16 8.44 -5.98
N ILE A 218 5.88 8.74 -5.86
CA ILE A 218 5.21 9.09 -4.62
C ILE A 218 4.05 8.13 -4.40
N GLU A 219 3.84 7.77 -3.15
CA GLU A 219 2.70 6.98 -2.70
C GLU A 219 1.98 7.73 -1.58
N ALA A 220 0.69 8.01 -1.73
CA ALA A 220 -0.16 8.53 -0.67
C ALA A 220 -0.97 7.40 -0.04
N ARG A 221 -1.06 7.36 1.29
CA ARG A 221 -2.01 6.48 2.00
C ARG A 221 -3.27 7.27 2.34
N VAL A 222 -4.41 6.85 1.81
CA VAL A 222 -5.69 7.54 1.94
C VAL A 222 -6.64 6.71 2.79
N LEU A 223 -7.13 7.30 3.88
CA LEU A 223 -8.20 6.75 4.69
C LEU A 223 -9.54 7.03 4.01
N ALA A 224 -10.34 6.00 3.76
CA ALA A 224 -11.70 6.09 3.27
C ALA A 224 -12.66 5.69 4.41
N VAL A 225 -13.71 6.46 4.64
CA VAL A 225 -14.79 6.14 5.59
C VAL A 225 -16.06 5.84 4.81
N PHE A 226 -16.71 4.72 5.10
CA PHE A 226 -17.84 4.19 4.37
C PHE A 226 -19.18 4.55 5.05
N ALA A 227 -20.28 4.44 4.28
CA ALA A 227 -21.60 4.77 4.80
C ALA A 227 -22.15 3.66 5.73
N GLU A 228 -21.68 2.44 5.51
CA GLU A 228 -22.00 1.23 6.26
C GLU A 228 -21.47 1.31 7.70
N ASP A 229 -22.32 0.98 8.66
CA ASP A 229 -21.94 0.87 10.07
C ASP A 229 -21.03 -0.35 10.29
N ASP A 230 -20.06 -0.22 11.19
CA ASP A 230 -19.19 -1.32 11.57
C ASP A 230 -19.90 -2.26 12.56
N PRO A 231 -20.13 -3.55 12.22
CA PRO A 231 -20.78 -4.47 13.11
C PRO A 231 -19.95 -4.77 14.36
N ALA A 232 -20.64 -4.79 15.51
CA ALA A 232 -20.02 -5.08 16.80
C ALA A 232 -19.17 -6.36 16.77
N GLY A 233 -17.99 -6.29 17.41
CA GLY A 233 -17.05 -7.40 17.53
C GLY A 233 -16.24 -7.72 16.26
N ARG A 234 -16.47 -7.05 15.12
CA ARG A 234 -15.66 -7.26 13.89
C ARG A 234 -14.18 -7.02 14.14
N LYS A 235 -13.83 -5.87 14.72
CA LYS A 235 -12.43 -5.54 15.07
C LYS A 235 -11.78 -6.67 15.86
N SER A 236 -12.43 -7.16 16.91
CA SER A 236 -11.91 -8.26 17.72
C SER A 236 -11.74 -9.56 16.93
N ARG A 237 -12.65 -9.88 16.00
CA ARG A 237 -12.50 -11.04 15.10
C ARG A 237 -11.28 -10.89 14.19
N TYR A 238 -11.12 -9.75 13.53
CA TYR A 238 -10.00 -9.55 12.61
C TYR A 238 -8.67 -9.49 13.36
N GLN A 239 -8.63 -8.90 14.55
CA GLN A 239 -7.43 -8.91 15.40
C GLN A 239 -7.06 -10.31 15.88
N ALA A 240 -8.04 -11.21 16.07
CA ALA A 240 -7.78 -12.59 16.45
C ALA A 240 -7.00 -13.38 15.37
N GLU A 241 -7.00 -12.91 14.12
CA GLU A 241 -6.23 -13.50 13.01
C GLU A 241 -4.74 -13.20 13.09
N ILE A 242 -4.34 -12.17 13.86
CA ILE A 242 -2.94 -11.85 14.09
C ILE A 242 -2.36 -12.90 15.03
N PRO A 243 -1.32 -13.67 14.61
CA PRO A 243 -0.71 -14.69 15.44
C PRO A 243 -0.20 -14.10 16.76
N ALA A 244 -0.46 -14.79 17.87
CA ALA A 244 0.10 -14.44 19.18
C ALA A 244 1.54 -14.94 19.37
N LEU A 245 1.98 -15.86 18.51
CA LEU A 245 3.30 -16.46 18.51
C LEU A 245 3.94 -16.29 17.13
N TYR A 246 5.25 -16.06 17.11
CA TYR A 246 6.07 -16.21 15.91
C TYR A 246 6.19 -17.69 15.49
N PRO A 247 6.64 -17.98 14.26
CA PRO A 247 6.87 -19.35 13.81
C PRO A 247 7.87 -20.15 14.67
N ASP A 248 8.76 -19.48 15.40
CA ASP A 248 9.72 -20.10 16.33
C ASP A 248 9.14 -20.38 17.73
N GLY A 249 7.86 -20.05 17.96
CA GLY A 249 7.16 -20.24 19.23
C GLY A 249 7.34 -19.11 20.24
N SER A 250 8.14 -18.08 19.93
CA SER A 250 8.26 -16.89 20.78
C SER A 250 6.97 -16.06 20.75
N VAL A 251 6.65 -15.37 21.85
CA VAL A 251 5.43 -14.55 21.97
C VAL A 251 5.60 -13.25 21.18
N SER A 252 4.63 -12.94 20.31
CA SER A 252 4.59 -11.64 19.64
C SER A 252 4.16 -10.55 20.61
N THR A 253 4.91 -9.46 20.69
CA THR A 253 4.53 -8.29 21.51
C THR A 253 3.64 -7.29 20.76
N TRP A 254 3.21 -7.62 19.54
CA TRP A 254 2.38 -6.75 18.69
C TRP A 254 1.16 -6.20 19.43
N ARG A 255 0.46 -7.00 20.23
CA ARG A 255 -0.76 -6.56 20.94
C ARG A 255 -0.51 -5.73 22.21
N TYR A 256 0.76 -5.53 22.60
CA TYR A 256 1.12 -5.00 23.90
C TYR A 256 1.98 -3.72 23.84
N GLU A 257 2.46 -3.34 22.66
CA GLU A 257 3.29 -2.14 22.47
C GLU A 257 2.45 -1.01 21.87
N GLU A 258 2.39 0.15 22.54
CA GLU A 258 1.82 1.36 21.94
C GLU A 258 2.64 1.76 20.71
N MET A 259 2.00 1.82 19.54
CA MET A 259 2.63 2.39 18.36
C MET A 259 2.67 3.91 18.47
N THR A 260 3.88 4.44 18.62
CA THR A 260 4.16 5.87 18.57
C THR A 260 4.25 6.35 17.12
N ASP A 261 3.47 7.39 16.80
CA ASP A 261 3.59 8.23 15.60
C ASP A 261 3.24 7.61 14.23
N TRP A 262 1.94 7.64 13.90
CA TRP A 262 1.41 7.34 12.56
C TRP A 262 0.77 8.56 11.88
N GLY A 263 0.98 9.78 12.39
CA GLY A 263 0.28 10.97 11.91
C GLY A 263 -1.25 10.97 12.11
N ALA A 264 -1.82 9.90 12.69
CA ALA A 264 -3.25 9.75 12.95
C ALA A 264 -3.78 10.70 14.03
N SER A 265 -2.90 11.21 14.90
CA SER A 265 -3.25 12.11 16.01
C SER A 265 -3.47 13.57 15.59
N GLY A 266 -3.22 13.93 14.33
CA GLY A 266 -3.31 15.31 13.84
C GLY A 266 -2.33 16.29 14.49
N LYS A 267 -1.42 15.82 15.36
CA LYS A 267 -0.56 16.68 16.18
C LYS A 267 0.82 16.96 15.58
N HIS A 268 1.26 16.28 14.53
CA HIS A 268 2.66 16.37 14.05
C HIS A 268 2.82 16.72 12.56
N CYS A 269 1.95 17.58 12.03
CA CYS A 269 2.39 18.48 10.97
C CYS A 269 3.06 19.71 11.61
N ARG A 270 4.30 19.55 12.07
CA ARG A 270 5.21 20.69 12.28
C ARG A 270 6.46 20.44 11.44
N PRO A 271 6.78 21.34 10.49
CA PRO A 271 7.93 21.19 9.62
C PRO A 271 9.23 21.38 10.43
N ALA A 272 10.26 20.63 10.03
CA ALA A 272 11.63 21.12 10.13
C ALA A 272 11.86 22.15 9.01
#